data_AF-A0A442RSI6-F1
#
_entry.id   AF-A0A442RSI6-F1
#
_cell.length_a   1.000
_cell.length_b   1.000
_cell.length_c   1.000
_cell.angle_alpha   90.00
_cell.angle_beta   90.00
_cell.angle_gamma   90.00
#
_symmetry.space_group_name_H-M   'P 1'
#
loop_
_entity.id
_entity.type
_entity.pdbx_description
1 polymer ?
#
loop_
_entity_poly.entity_id
_entity_poly.type
_entity_poly.pdbx_seq_one_letter_code
_entity_poly.pdbx_strand_id
1 'polypeptide(L)'
;MKTSIATVSIAGDLAEKFAAISAAGFDGVEIFENDFLAFDGSPRDVGRMAGDTGLTITLFQPFRDFEGLPEPQRNRAFDRAERKFDVMQELGTDLMLVCSSVSPVSLGGIDRAAMDFHELGERAARRGLRVGYEALAWGRHVNDHRDAWEIVRRTDHPSVGLVLDSFHTLARRIELGSIRSIPADKIFIVQLADAPLIEMDLLYWSRHFRNMPGEGDLPVRQFMQAVVATGYDGYLSLEIFNDQFRGGSAKAISVDGRRSLVWLMDQVRREEPALEMAIPPMPDRIGVAGVEFIEFAADRRDAGQLGSLLRMLGFVEAGRHVSKEVTLYRQGEINIVINTERQGFAHSSFVVHGTSAYAMGLKVEDAAATVARAEALGAEIFHQRVGPGELSIPAIRGVGGGLIYFLDARTDLAKVWDIEFTPVTSARSGNGVGLTRIDHVGQTMAQEEMPSWLLFYVSIFRTTKTPMVDIVDPAGLVRSQVIEGLDRRFRLTLNGAESHRTLAGHFIAETFGSGVQHLALATDDIFATAAKLQANGFEPLQISMNYYDDVEARFGLDPEVADRLRSANILYDRDDNGEFFQLYAPTFGEGFIIEFVERRGAYAGYGAPNAPFRIAAQKRLMRPKGMPKL
;
A
#
# COMPACT_ATOMS: atom_id res chain seq x y z
N MET A 1 -0.47 23.73 3.81
CA MET A 1 -0.53 23.78 2.33
C MET A 1 -1.85 23.21 1.89
N LYS A 2 -2.38 23.68 0.76
CA LYS A 2 -3.62 23.15 0.20
C LYS A 2 -3.30 21.89 -0.60
N THR A 3 -4.27 21.00 -0.72
CA THR A 3 -4.12 19.73 -1.42
C THR A 3 -5.02 19.64 -2.63
N SER A 4 -4.48 19.03 -3.68
CA SER A 4 -5.23 18.76 -4.91
C SER A 4 -4.91 17.37 -5.45
N ILE A 5 -5.67 16.93 -6.42
CA ILE A 5 -5.45 15.70 -7.16
C ILE A 5 -6.01 15.90 -8.57
N ALA A 6 -5.28 15.44 -9.57
CA ALA A 6 -5.74 15.46 -10.95
C ALA A 6 -6.81 14.40 -11.18
N THR A 7 -7.84 14.71 -11.97
CA THR A 7 -8.90 13.74 -12.30
C THR A 7 -8.34 12.51 -13.03
N VAL A 8 -7.18 12.62 -13.70
CA VAL A 8 -6.51 11.50 -14.36
C VAL A 8 -6.00 10.42 -13.39
N SER A 9 -5.80 10.79 -12.12
CA SER A 9 -5.33 9.90 -11.04
C SER A 9 -6.40 8.93 -10.54
N ILE A 10 -7.66 9.15 -10.90
CA ILE A 10 -8.82 8.45 -10.34
C ILE A 10 -9.70 7.91 -11.47
N ALA A 11 -10.22 6.70 -11.29
CA ALA A 11 -11.19 6.08 -12.20
C ALA A 11 -12.61 6.69 -12.07
N GLY A 12 -13.52 6.28 -12.94
CA GLY A 12 -14.93 6.71 -12.92
C GLY A 12 -15.22 7.93 -13.79
N ASP A 13 -16.47 8.38 -13.78
CA ASP A 13 -16.87 9.62 -14.46
C ASP A 13 -16.55 10.87 -13.62
N LEU A 14 -16.69 12.08 -14.18
CA LEU A 14 -16.36 13.32 -13.46
C LEU A 14 -17.15 13.51 -12.16
N ALA A 15 -18.42 13.09 -12.12
CA ALA A 15 -19.26 13.26 -10.93
C ALA A 15 -18.80 12.32 -9.80
N GLU A 16 -18.53 11.06 -10.14
CA GLU A 16 -17.96 10.07 -9.22
C GLU A 16 -16.60 10.52 -8.68
N LYS A 17 -15.73 11.01 -9.57
CA LYS A 17 -14.40 11.55 -9.18
C LYS A 17 -14.55 12.70 -8.20
N PHE A 18 -15.39 13.70 -8.49
CA PHE A 18 -15.55 14.86 -7.60
C PHE A 18 -16.11 14.48 -6.24
N ALA A 19 -17.12 13.59 -6.21
CA ALA A 19 -17.67 13.08 -4.96
C ALA A 19 -16.62 12.35 -4.12
N ALA A 20 -15.79 11.51 -4.76
CA ALA A 20 -14.72 10.78 -4.08
C ALA A 20 -13.60 11.71 -3.56
N ILE A 21 -13.15 12.67 -4.37
CA ILE A 21 -12.12 13.66 -4.04
C ILE A 21 -12.58 14.54 -2.87
N SER A 22 -13.81 15.04 -2.93
CA SER A 22 -14.40 15.85 -1.86
C SER A 22 -14.56 15.05 -0.58
N ALA A 23 -15.09 13.82 -0.65
CA ALA A 23 -15.25 12.96 0.51
C ALA A 23 -13.92 12.57 1.18
N ALA A 24 -12.83 12.49 0.41
CA ALA A 24 -11.49 12.28 0.94
C ALA A 24 -10.86 13.53 1.58
N GLY A 25 -11.48 14.71 1.43
CA GLY A 25 -11.05 15.95 2.07
C GLY A 25 -9.93 16.69 1.35
N PHE A 26 -9.88 16.61 0.02
CA PHE A 26 -9.04 17.49 -0.80
C PHE A 26 -9.63 18.91 -0.89
N ASP A 27 -8.75 19.90 -1.07
CA ASP A 27 -9.15 21.31 -1.20
C ASP A 27 -9.44 21.70 -2.65
N GLY A 28 -8.98 20.91 -3.62
CA GLY A 28 -9.21 21.17 -5.02
C GLY A 28 -8.88 20.03 -5.96
N VAL A 29 -9.14 20.24 -7.24
CA VAL A 29 -9.02 19.25 -8.31
C VAL A 29 -8.39 19.87 -9.54
N GLU A 30 -7.51 19.11 -10.20
CA GLU A 30 -7.03 19.48 -11.53
C GLU A 30 -7.88 18.79 -12.60
N ILE A 31 -8.41 19.55 -13.53
CA ILE A 31 -9.22 19.00 -14.62
C ILE A 31 -8.30 18.54 -15.73
N PHE A 32 -8.24 17.21 -15.91
CA PHE A 32 -7.59 16.61 -17.05
C PHE A 32 -8.48 16.75 -18.29
N GLU A 33 -7.92 17.29 -19.38
CA GLU A 33 -8.65 17.67 -20.58
C GLU A 33 -9.44 16.49 -21.18
N ASN A 34 -8.89 15.28 -21.16
CA ASN A 34 -9.62 14.13 -21.71
C ASN A 34 -10.88 13.78 -20.90
N ASP A 35 -10.86 13.93 -19.58
CA ASP A 35 -12.06 13.71 -18.77
C ASP A 35 -13.12 14.78 -19.08
N PHE A 36 -12.69 16.03 -19.27
CA PHE A 36 -13.56 17.10 -19.72
C PHE A 36 -14.14 16.85 -21.12
N LEU A 37 -13.31 16.41 -22.08
CA LEU A 37 -13.76 16.12 -23.45
C LEU A 37 -14.68 14.90 -23.55
N ALA A 38 -14.62 13.99 -22.58
CA ALA A 38 -15.50 12.83 -22.48
C ALA A 38 -16.82 13.13 -21.75
N PHE A 39 -16.96 14.33 -21.18
CA PHE A 39 -18.16 14.75 -20.45
C PHE A 39 -19.12 15.51 -21.37
N ASP A 40 -20.41 15.17 -21.31
CA ASP A 40 -21.43 15.74 -22.20
C ASP A 40 -21.89 17.17 -21.82
N GLY A 41 -21.48 17.66 -20.65
CA GLY A 41 -21.86 18.99 -20.15
C GLY A 41 -20.91 20.12 -20.58
N SER A 42 -21.31 21.36 -20.28
CA SER A 42 -20.49 22.54 -20.57
C SER A 42 -19.36 22.75 -19.53
N PRO A 43 -18.32 23.56 -19.82
CA PRO A 43 -17.32 23.92 -18.81
C PRO A 43 -17.95 24.56 -17.57
N ARG A 44 -19.03 25.35 -17.73
CA ARG A 44 -19.77 25.92 -16.60
C ARG A 44 -20.44 24.87 -15.72
N ASP A 45 -20.89 23.76 -16.32
CA ASP A 45 -21.47 22.66 -15.54
C ASP A 45 -20.39 21.98 -14.69
N VAL A 46 -19.18 21.78 -15.24
CA VAL A 46 -18.03 21.25 -14.47
C VAL A 46 -17.63 22.20 -13.34
N GLY A 47 -17.57 23.52 -13.62
CA GLY A 47 -17.32 24.54 -12.58
C GLY A 47 -18.37 24.50 -11.47
N ARG A 48 -19.66 24.34 -11.81
CA ARG A 48 -20.75 24.18 -10.84
C ARG A 48 -20.60 22.89 -10.03
N MET A 49 -20.28 21.77 -10.67
CA MET A 49 -20.07 20.48 -9.98
C MET A 49 -18.93 20.55 -8.96
N ALA A 50 -17.82 21.23 -9.30
CA ALA A 50 -16.72 21.45 -8.37
C ALA A 50 -17.18 22.32 -7.18
N GLY A 51 -17.90 23.42 -7.46
CA GLY A 51 -18.47 24.28 -6.42
C GLY A 51 -19.47 23.58 -5.49
N ASP A 52 -20.37 22.76 -6.04
CA ASP A 52 -21.37 21.99 -5.29
C ASP A 52 -20.74 20.96 -4.33
N THR A 53 -19.52 20.50 -4.66
CA THR A 53 -18.73 19.58 -3.82
C THR A 53 -17.69 20.29 -2.95
N GLY A 54 -17.62 21.63 -2.99
CA GLY A 54 -16.68 22.44 -2.23
C GLY A 54 -15.23 22.43 -2.75
N LEU A 55 -15.00 21.89 -3.95
CA LEU A 55 -13.67 21.79 -4.57
C LEU A 55 -13.34 23.05 -5.37
N THR A 56 -12.11 23.53 -5.24
CA THR A 56 -11.55 24.53 -6.16
C THR A 56 -10.98 23.83 -7.40
N ILE A 57 -11.25 24.32 -8.62
CA ILE A 57 -10.52 23.86 -9.80
C ILE A 57 -9.16 24.56 -9.83
N THR A 58 -8.12 23.83 -9.44
CA THR A 58 -6.77 24.37 -9.19
C THR A 58 -5.94 24.52 -10.45
N LEU A 59 -6.21 23.69 -11.47
CA LEU A 59 -5.45 23.63 -12.70
C LEU A 59 -6.31 23.03 -13.83
N PHE A 60 -6.16 23.57 -15.05
CA PHE A 60 -6.61 22.91 -16.28
C PHE A 60 -5.41 22.40 -17.08
N GLN A 61 -5.43 21.13 -17.42
CA GLN A 61 -4.25 20.49 -18.00
C GLN A 61 -4.59 19.30 -18.90
N PRO A 62 -3.69 18.90 -19.83
CA PRO A 62 -2.44 19.58 -20.20
C PRO A 62 -2.60 20.38 -21.50
N PHE A 63 -1.88 21.51 -21.62
CA PHE A 63 -1.66 22.17 -22.90
C PHE A 63 -0.33 21.71 -23.51
N ARG A 64 -0.41 20.96 -24.61
CA ARG A 64 0.77 20.32 -25.23
C ARG A 64 1.32 21.12 -26.40
N ASP A 65 2.63 20.99 -26.63
CA ASP A 65 3.33 21.46 -27.83
C ASP A 65 3.07 22.94 -28.14
N PHE A 66 3.67 23.82 -27.33
CA PHE A 66 3.52 25.27 -27.46
C PHE A 66 4.81 25.93 -27.95
N GLU A 67 5.88 25.78 -27.19
CA GLU A 67 7.10 26.58 -27.33
C GLU A 67 7.99 26.11 -28.47
N GLY A 68 8.67 27.07 -29.10
CA GLY A 68 9.69 26.79 -30.11
C GLY A 68 9.14 26.31 -31.46
N LEU A 69 7.84 26.41 -31.70
CA LEU A 69 7.24 26.01 -32.98
C LEU A 69 7.61 26.98 -34.12
N PRO A 70 7.81 26.49 -35.36
CA PRO A 70 7.93 27.35 -36.54
C PRO A 70 6.57 27.88 -36.98
N GLU A 71 6.57 28.89 -37.86
CA GLU A 71 5.35 29.29 -38.57
C GLU A 71 4.96 28.26 -39.65
N PRO A 72 3.66 27.95 -39.84
CA PRO A 72 2.47 28.56 -39.23
C PRO A 72 1.97 27.85 -37.93
N GLN A 73 2.72 26.90 -37.39
CA GLN A 73 2.34 26.12 -36.20
C GLN A 73 2.30 27.00 -34.95
N ARG A 74 3.26 27.92 -34.81
CA ARG A 74 3.32 28.89 -33.71
C ARG A 74 2.02 29.68 -33.59
N ASN A 75 1.59 30.36 -34.67
CA ASN A 75 0.33 31.11 -34.66
C ASN A 75 -0.88 30.25 -34.28
N ARG A 76 -0.97 29.01 -34.80
CA ARG A 76 -2.05 28.08 -34.43
C ARG A 76 -2.00 27.66 -32.96
N ALA A 77 -0.82 27.55 -32.36
CA ALA A 77 -0.67 27.23 -30.94
C ALA A 77 -1.19 28.39 -30.07
N PHE A 78 -0.92 29.63 -30.44
CA PHE A 78 -1.50 30.81 -29.76
C PHE A 78 -3.02 30.87 -29.90
N ASP A 79 -3.58 30.62 -31.09
CA ASP A 79 -5.04 30.55 -31.28
C ASP A 79 -5.68 29.43 -30.45
N ARG A 80 -4.97 28.30 -30.29
CA ARG A 80 -5.41 27.21 -29.42
C ARG A 80 -5.37 27.63 -27.95
N ALA A 81 -4.35 28.38 -27.51
CA ALA A 81 -4.26 28.88 -26.14
C ALA A 81 -5.42 29.83 -25.81
N GLU A 82 -5.78 30.75 -26.71
CA GLU A 82 -6.93 31.65 -26.50
C GLU A 82 -8.24 30.89 -26.31
N ARG A 83 -8.48 29.84 -27.10
CA ARG A 83 -9.65 28.97 -26.92
C ARG A 83 -9.63 28.22 -25.59
N LYS A 84 -8.44 27.90 -25.06
CA LYS A 84 -8.31 27.26 -23.74
C LYS A 84 -8.56 28.25 -22.63
N PHE A 85 -8.17 29.51 -22.79
CA PHE A 85 -8.52 30.59 -21.88
C PHE A 85 -10.04 30.81 -21.81
N ASP A 86 -10.77 30.71 -22.94
CA ASP A 86 -12.24 30.75 -22.93
C ASP A 86 -12.83 29.63 -22.03
N VAL A 87 -12.33 28.40 -22.20
CA VAL A 87 -12.76 27.23 -21.41
C VAL A 87 -12.44 27.43 -19.93
N MET A 88 -11.23 27.87 -19.59
CA MET A 88 -10.82 28.08 -18.20
C MET A 88 -11.67 29.11 -17.47
N GLN A 89 -12.03 30.21 -18.15
CA GLN A 89 -12.89 31.24 -17.59
C GLN A 89 -14.31 30.70 -17.29
N GLU A 90 -14.81 29.78 -18.12
CA GLU A 90 -16.08 29.12 -17.86
C GLU A 90 -16.00 28.02 -16.79
N LEU A 91 -14.89 27.28 -16.72
CA LEU A 91 -14.60 26.34 -15.62
C LEU A 91 -14.49 27.08 -14.28
N GLY A 92 -14.01 28.33 -14.29
CA GLY A 92 -13.72 29.10 -13.09
C GLY A 92 -12.33 28.81 -12.51
N THR A 93 -11.34 28.49 -13.37
CA THR A 93 -9.94 28.28 -12.98
C THR A 93 -9.04 29.33 -13.62
N ASP A 94 -7.92 29.64 -12.96
CA ASP A 94 -7.00 30.69 -13.39
C ASP A 94 -5.65 30.16 -13.90
N LEU A 95 -5.37 28.86 -13.79
CA LEU A 95 -4.07 28.29 -14.09
C LEU A 95 -4.16 27.19 -15.16
N MET A 96 -3.32 27.29 -16.19
CA MET A 96 -3.13 26.26 -17.23
C MET A 96 -1.73 25.66 -17.14
N LEU A 97 -1.63 24.33 -17.19
CA LEU A 97 -0.34 23.65 -17.34
C LEU A 97 0.03 23.60 -18.82
N VAL A 98 1.22 24.10 -19.16
CA VAL A 98 1.86 23.90 -20.47
C VAL A 98 3.04 22.96 -20.26
N CYS A 99 2.95 21.76 -20.84
CA CYS A 99 4.04 20.79 -20.76
C CYS A 99 5.03 21.00 -21.91
N SER A 100 6.33 20.84 -21.64
CA SER A 100 7.41 21.00 -22.62
C SER A 100 7.13 20.22 -23.91
N SER A 101 7.38 20.84 -25.05
CA SER A 101 7.04 20.27 -26.35
C SER A 101 7.78 18.97 -26.62
N VAL A 102 7.03 18.00 -27.15
CA VAL A 102 7.53 16.73 -27.71
C VAL A 102 7.46 16.71 -29.24
N SER A 103 6.94 17.80 -29.83
CA SER A 103 6.74 17.95 -31.26
C SER A 103 8.05 17.82 -32.04
N PRO A 104 8.08 17.01 -33.11
CA PRO A 104 9.27 16.84 -33.93
C PRO A 104 9.66 18.11 -34.71
N VAL A 105 8.74 19.07 -34.85
CA VAL A 105 9.00 20.34 -35.54
C VAL A 105 9.41 21.47 -34.60
N SER A 106 9.43 21.26 -33.27
CA SER A 106 9.92 22.27 -32.34
C SER A 106 11.41 22.55 -32.60
N LEU A 107 11.76 23.83 -32.72
CA LEU A 107 13.09 24.32 -33.05
C LEU A 107 14.01 24.40 -31.82
N GLY A 108 13.45 24.39 -30.62
CA GLY A 108 14.18 24.57 -29.37
C GLY A 108 14.74 25.99 -29.16
N GLY A 109 15.60 26.12 -28.15
CA GLY A 109 16.25 27.36 -27.75
C GLY A 109 15.55 28.06 -26.59
N ILE A 110 16.29 28.26 -25.49
CA ILE A 110 15.81 28.88 -24.24
C ILE A 110 15.23 30.28 -24.48
N ASP A 111 15.93 31.14 -25.23
CA ASP A 111 15.47 32.51 -25.50
C ASP A 111 14.20 32.53 -26.35
N ARG A 112 14.09 31.61 -27.33
CA ARG A 112 12.88 31.47 -28.15
C ARG A 112 11.70 31.04 -27.29
N ALA A 113 11.88 30.03 -26.46
CA ALA A 113 10.84 29.59 -25.54
C ALA A 113 10.43 30.71 -24.58
N ALA A 114 11.40 31.47 -24.03
CA ALA A 114 11.11 32.60 -23.16
C ALA A 114 10.31 33.70 -23.87
N MET A 115 10.63 34.01 -25.13
CA MET A 115 9.84 34.96 -25.94
C MET A 115 8.41 34.45 -26.21
N ASP A 116 8.26 33.17 -26.52
CA ASP A 116 6.94 32.54 -26.73
C ASP A 116 6.10 32.58 -25.44
N PHE A 117 6.69 32.24 -24.30
CA PHE A 117 6.03 32.31 -23.00
C PHE A 117 5.75 33.74 -22.55
N HIS A 118 6.59 34.72 -22.89
CA HIS A 118 6.33 36.12 -22.59
C HIS A 118 5.08 36.61 -23.31
N GLU A 119 4.96 36.32 -24.62
CA GLU A 119 3.76 36.66 -25.40
C GLU A 119 2.51 35.92 -24.87
N LEU A 120 2.65 34.66 -24.47
CA LEU A 120 1.55 33.90 -23.87
C LEU A 120 1.13 34.48 -22.50
N GLY A 121 2.12 34.88 -21.70
CA GLY A 121 1.93 35.53 -20.41
C GLY A 121 1.14 36.83 -20.53
N GLU A 122 1.47 37.67 -21.51
CA GLU A 122 0.75 38.91 -21.81
C GLU A 122 -0.72 38.66 -22.17
N ARG A 123 -0.99 37.61 -22.96
CA ARG A 123 -2.36 37.21 -23.31
C ARG A 123 -3.12 36.68 -22.09
N ALA A 124 -2.50 35.83 -21.28
CA ALA A 124 -3.07 35.30 -20.05
C ALA A 124 -3.39 36.44 -19.05
N ALA A 125 -2.47 37.38 -18.85
CA ALA A 125 -2.63 38.51 -17.92
C ALA A 125 -3.84 39.40 -18.26
N ARG A 126 -4.06 39.71 -19.55
CA ARG A 126 -5.23 40.49 -19.98
C ARG A 126 -6.56 39.85 -19.59
N ARG A 127 -6.55 38.54 -19.33
CA ARG A 127 -7.72 37.74 -18.97
C ARG A 127 -7.74 37.33 -17.50
N GLY A 128 -6.75 37.78 -16.70
CA GLY A 128 -6.59 37.40 -15.29
C GLY A 128 -6.14 35.95 -15.10
N LEU A 129 -5.49 35.36 -16.10
CA LEU A 129 -5.05 33.96 -16.09
C LEU A 129 -3.53 33.85 -15.93
N ARG A 130 -3.08 32.64 -15.61
CA ARG A 130 -1.69 32.23 -15.37
C ARG A 130 -1.37 30.96 -16.17
N VAL A 131 -0.09 30.82 -16.50
CA VAL A 131 0.46 29.66 -17.20
C VAL A 131 1.63 29.10 -16.40
N GLY A 132 1.53 27.81 -16.07
CA GLY A 132 2.62 27.07 -15.45
C GLY A 132 3.35 26.23 -16.49
N TYR A 133 4.67 26.35 -16.59
CA TYR A 133 5.49 25.54 -17.47
C TYR A 133 6.05 24.32 -16.74
N GLU A 134 5.82 23.14 -17.32
CA GLU A 134 6.28 21.86 -16.80
C GLU A 134 7.30 21.21 -17.76
N ALA A 135 8.45 20.77 -17.23
CA ALA A 135 9.41 19.98 -18.00
C ALA A 135 9.03 18.49 -17.96
N LEU A 136 8.55 17.95 -19.09
CA LEU A 136 8.36 16.51 -19.23
C LEU A 136 9.72 15.81 -19.27
N ALA A 137 9.85 14.67 -18.61
CA ALA A 137 11.10 13.89 -18.61
C ALA A 137 11.57 13.43 -20.01
N TRP A 138 10.69 13.47 -21.01
CA TRP A 138 10.94 13.14 -22.42
C TRP A 138 10.70 14.34 -23.35
N GLY A 139 10.63 15.56 -22.83
CA GLY A 139 10.53 16.77 -23.64
C GLY A 139 11.67 16.85 -24.66
N ARG A 140 11.35 17.34 -25.87
CA ARG A 140 12.25 17.29 -27.03
C ARG A 140 13.53 18.09 -26.84
N HIS A 141 13.39 19.25 -26.18
CA HIS A 141 14.46 20.21 -25.92
C HIS A 141 14.57 20.59 -24.45
N VAL A 142 13.46 20.62 -23.73
CA VAL A 142 13.39 20.91 -22.29
C VAL A 142 12.85 19.67 -21.60
N ASN A 143 13.70 18.99 -20.83
CA ASN A 143 13.33 17.83 -20.04
C ASN A 143 13.99 17.83 -18.66
N ASP A 144 14.37 19.03 -18.22
CA ASP A 144 15.03 19.30 -16.96
C ASP A 144 14.37 20.53 -16.33
N HIS A 145 14.00 20.43 -15.06
CA HIS A 145 13.32 21.54 -14.37
C HIS A 145 14.20 22.80 -14.29
N ARG A 146 15.54 22.65 -14.37
CA ARG A 146 16.48 23.78 -14.38
C ARG A 146 16.39 24.58 -15.68
N ASP A 147 16.23 23.90 -16.82
CA ASP A 147 16.03 24.56 -18.12
C ASP A 147 14.66 25.23 -18.19
N ALA A 148 13.62 24.57 -17.66
CA ALA A 148 12.30 25.18 -17.53
C ALA A 148 12.34 26.43 -16.63
N TRP A 149 13.05 26.36 -15.50
CA TRP A 149 13.25 27.52 -14.63
C TRP A 149 13.97 28.65 -15.37
N GLU A 150 15.02 28.36 -16.13
CA GLU A 150 15.75 29.38 -16.87
C GLU A 150 14.86 30.06 -17.93
N ILE A 151 13.98 29.31 -18.60
CA ILE A 151 12.95 29.87 -19.50
C ILE A 151 12.00 30.80 -18.76
N VAL A 152 11.43 30.34 -17.63
CA VAL A 152 10.49 31.15 -16.82
C VAL A 152 11.17 32.40 -16.27
N ARG A 153 12.41 32.28 -15.81
CA ARG A 153 13.22 33.40 -15.30
C ARG A 153 13.49 34.45 -16.38
N ARG A 154 13.81 34.03 -17.61
CA ARG A 154 14.02 34.96 -18.76
C ARG A 154 12.73 35.52 -19.33
N THR A 155 11.62 34.80 -19.17
CA THR A 155 10.28 35.27 -19.57
C THR A 155 9.91 36.53 -18.78
N ASP A 156 10.35 36.61 -17.52
CA ASP A 156 10.19 37.77 -16.61
C ASP A 156 8.76 38.35 -16.62
N HIS A 157 7.77 37.46 -16.50
CA HIS A 157 6.35 37.84 -16.55
C HIS A 157 5.61 37.27 -15.33
N PRO A 158 4.75 38.05 -14.64
CA PRO A 158 4.07 37.59 -13.41
C PRO A 158 3.03 36.49 -13.65
N SER A 159 2.40 36.42 -14.83
CA SER A 159 1.48 35.33 -15.20
C SER A 159 2.17 34.06 -15.71
N VAL A 160 3.50 33.98 -15.71
CA VAL A 160 4.24 32.78 -16.12
C VAL A 160 5.09 32.28 -14.96
N GLY A 161 4.91 31.01 -14.63
CA GLY A 161 5.59 30.33 -13.52
C GLY A 161 5.90 28.88 -13.88
N LEU A 162 6.36 28.13 -12.89
CA LEU A 162 6.69 26.71 -13.00
C LEU A 162 5.58 25.84 -12.44
N VAL A 163 5.41 24.69 -13.08
CA VAL A 163 4.86 23.49 -12.46
C VAL A 163 6.02 22.54 -12.19
N LEU A 164 6.18 22.12 -10.94
CA LEU A 164 7.19 21.13 -10.57
C LEU A 164 6.53 19.77 -10.40
N ASP A 165 6.93 18.80 -11.21
CA ASP A 165 6.52 17.40 -11.09
C ASP A 165 7.67 16.55 -10.51
N SER A 166 7.38 15.82 -9.43
CA SER A 166 8.40 15.00 -8.76
C SER A 166 8.85 13.83 -9.61
N PHE A 167 7.96 13.16 -10.34
CA PHE A 167 8.34 12.04 -11.21
C PHE A 167 9.29 12.52 -12.31
N HIS A 168 8.97 13.61 -13.00
CA HIS A 168 9.80 14.11 -14.09
C HIS A 168 11.21 14.49 -13.65
N THR A 169 11.33 15.05 -12.45
CA THR A 169 12.60 15.38 -11.81
C THR A 169 13.37 14.12 -11.39
N LEU A 170 12.70 13.22 -10.67
CA LEU A 170 13.33 12.08 -9.99
C LEU A 170 13.64 10.92 -10.93
N ALA A 171 12.79 10.66 -11.93
CA ALA A 171 13.02 9.62 -12.93
C ALA A 171 14.30 9.88 -13.74
N ARG A 172 14.65 11.17 -13.94
CA ARG A 172 15.90 11.60 -14.60
C ARG A 172 17.07 11.79 -13.63
N ARG A 173 16.86 11.58 -12.33
CA ARG A 173 17.85 11.79 -11.26
C ARG A 173 18.44 13.20 -11.29
N ILE A 174 17.62 14.21 -11.58
CA ILE A 174 18.08 15.61 -11.61
C ILE A 174 18.34 16.07 -10.17
N GLU A 175 19.40 16.87 -10.01
CA GLU A 175 19.83 17.41 -8.73
C GLU A 175 18.74 18.32 -8.10
N LEU A 176 18.35 18.01 -6.86
CA LEU A 176 17.22 18.63 -6.17
C LEU A 176 17.52 19.97 -5.52
N GLY A 177 18.77 20.22 -5.12
CA GLY A 177 19.22 21.47 -4.51
C GLY A 177 18.95 22.69 -5.38
N SER A 178 18.97 22.53 -6.71
CA SER A 178 18.57 23.58 -7.65
C SER A 178 17.15 24.13 -7.43
N ILE A 179 16.20 23.31 -6.95
CA ILE A 179 14.83 23.73 -6.63
C ILE A 179 14.84 24.80 -5.53
N ARG A 180 15.72 24.67 -4.53
CA ARG A 180 15.80 25.57 -3.37
C ARG A 180 16.11 27.02 -3.76
N SER A 181 16.64 27.25 -4.96
CA SER A 181 16.97 28.58 -5.49
C SER A 181 15.83 29.26 -6.25
N ILE A 182 14.73 28.54 -6.51
CA ILE A 182 13.58 29.06 -7.24
C ILE A 182 12.73 29.91 -6.28
N PRO A 183 12.40 31.16 -6.63
CA PRO A 183 11.49 31.98 -5.84
C PRO A 183 10.12 31.30 -5.70
N ALA A 184 9.58 31.25 -4.48
CA ALA A 184 8.30 30.59 -4.19
C ALA A 184 7.14 31.12 -5.05
N ASP A 185 7.11 32.42 -5.33
CA ASP A 185 6.09 33.07 -6.16
C ASP A 185 6.15 32.65 -7.64
N LYS A 186 7.26 32.05 -8.06
CA LYS A 186 7.44 31.48 -9.41
C LYS A 186 7.08 30.00 -9.50
N ILE A 187 6.75 29.34 -8.39
CA ILE A 187 6.19 27.99 -8.39
C ILE A 187 4.67 28.13 -8.28
N PHE A 188 3.94 27.74 -9.32
CA PHE A 188 2.48 27.91 -9.35
C PHE A 188 1.74 26.71 -8.78
N ILE A 189 2.21 25.50 -9.06
CA ILE A 189 1.68 24.25 -8.50
C ILE A 189 2.79 23.18 -8.45
N VAL A 190 2.69 22.26 -7.49
CA VAL A 190 3.62 21.12 -7.37
C VAL A 190 2.83 19.84 -7.50
N GLN A 191 3.17 19.00 -8.47
CA GLN A 191 2.58 17.69 -8.70
C GLN A 191 3.50 16.60 -8.16
N LEU A 192 2.95 15.76 -7.30
CA LEU A 192 3.65 14.67 -6.64
C LEU A 192 3.22 13.35 -7.25
N ALA A 193 4.23 12.59 -7.65
CA ALA A 193 4.14 11.25 -8.17
C ALA A 193 5.39 10.46 -7.75
N ASP A 194 5.16 9.37 -7.05
CA ASP A 194 6.16 8.33 -6.78
C ASP A 194 6.16 7.33 -7.94
N ALA A 195 7.08 6.37 -7.93
CA ALA A 195 7.09 5.23 -8.85
C ALA A 195 8.04 4.14 -8.35
N PRO A 196 7.85 2.85 -8.70
CA PRO A 196 8.83 1.83 -8.40
C PRO A 196 10.14 2.11 -9.16
N LEU A 197 11.28 1.99 -8.50
CA LEU A 197 12.58 2.32 -9.10
C LEU A 197 13.03 1.18 -10.04
N ILE A 198 12.56 1.24 -11.28
CA ILE A 198 12.82 0.23 -12.33
C ILE A 198 13.35 0.95 -13.57
N GLU A 199 14.39 0.41 -14.20
CA GLU A 199 14.91 0.94 -15.46
C GLU A 199 13.97 0.61 -16.61
N MET A 200 13.37 1.65 -17.23
CA MET A 200 12.52 1.53 -18.40
C MET A 200 12.43 2.85 -19.17
N ASP A 201 11.77 2.86 -20.34
CA ASP A 201 11.49 4.10 -21.07
C ASP A 201 10.68 5.09 -20.21
N LEU A 202 11.10 6.36 -20.15
CA LEU A 202 10.54 7.35 -19.22
C LEU A 202 9.05 7.63 -19.48
N LEU A 203 8.63 7.67 -20.75
CA LEU A 203 7.23 7.91 -21.10
C LEU A 203 6.39 6.70 -20.71
N TYR A 204 6.86 5.49 -21.01
CA TYR A 204 6.18 4.27 -20.62
C TYR A 204 6.08 4.16 -19.09
N TRP A 205 7.17 4.42 -18.38
CA TRP A 205 7.21 4.42 -16.91
C TRP A 205 6.16 5.35 -16.32
N SER A 206 6.16 6.59 -16.81
CA SER A 206 5.27 7.63 -16.32
C SER A 206 3.80 7.33 -16.56
N ARG A 207 3.44 6.62 -17.63
CA ARG A 207 2.04 6.37 -18.00
C ARG A 207 1.41 5.18 -17.27
N HIS A 208 2.24 4.27 -16.76
CA HIS A 208 1.77 2.98 -16.27
C HIS A 208 2.08 2.70 -14.80
N PHE A 209 3.13 3.33 -14.23
CA PHE A 209 3.66 2.95 -12.92
C PHE A 209 3.88 4.12 -11.95
N ARG A 210 3.29 5.30 -12.21
CA ARG A 210 3.28 6.34 -11.15
C ARG A 210 2.46 5.83 -9.96
N ASN A 211 2.85 6.19 -8.76
CA ASN A 211 2.17 5.80 -7.52
C ASN A 211 1.99 7.02 -6.61
N MET A 212 1.15 6.89 -5.57
CA MET A 212 1.09 7.89 -4.51
C MET A 212 2.43 7.92 -3.73
N PRO A 213 2.83 9.07 -3.16
CA PRO A 213 3.99 9.14 -2.28
C PRO A 213 4.00 8.06 -1.18
N GLY A 214 5.05 7.25 -1.15
CA GLY A 214 5.26 6.17 -0.16
C GLY A 214 5.00 4.77 -0.70
N GLU A 215 4.23 4.65 -1.78
CA GLU A 215 3.97 3.39 -2.47
C GLU A 215 5.12 3.01 -3.40
N GLY A 216 5.81 3.98 -4.00
CA GLY A 216 6.97 3.76 -4.87
C GLY A 216 8.31 3.88 -4.13
N ASP A 217 9.40 3.92 -4.90
CA ASP A 217 10.78 3.92 -4.39
C ASP A 217 11.55 5.20 -4.79
N LEU A 218 10.87 6.17 -5.42
CA LEU A 218 11.49 7.45 -5.74
C LEU A 218 11.71 8.28 -4.48
N PRO A 219 12.76 9.13 -4.42
CA PRO A 219 13.05 9.97 -3.26
C PRO A 219 12.14 11.21 -3.21
N VAL A 220 10.82 10.99 -3.21
CA VAL A 220 9.77 12.05 -3.20
C VAL A 220 9.86 12.90 -1.92
N ARG A 221 10.31 12.33 -0.80
CA ARG A 221 10.56 13.07 0.44
C ARG A 221 11.64 14.15 0.25
N GLN A 222 12.76 13.78 -0.37
CA GLN A 222 13.86 14.71 -0.64
C GLN A 222 13.45 15.79 -1.63
N PHE A 223 12.64 15.44 -2.63
CA PHE A 223 12.05 16.41 -3.55
C PHE A 223 11.18 17.42 -2.78
N MET A 224 10.29 16.95 -1.91
CA MET A 224 9.45 17.83 -1.10
C MET A 224 10.25 18.69 -0.13
N GLN A 225 11.32 18.19 0.47
CA GLN A 225 12.24 19.01 1.29
C GLN A 225 12.82 20.18 0.51
N ALA A 226 13.20 19.95 -0.75
CA ALA A 226 13.71 21.02 -1.61
C ALA A 226 12.62 22.04 -1.97
N VAL A 227 11.39 21.58 -2.22
CA VAL A 227 10.22 22.45 -2.48
C VAL A 227 9.89 23.32 -1.27
N VAL A 228 9.72 22.74 -0.08
CA VAL A 228 9.32 23.53 1.11
C VAL A 228 10.39 24.54 1.52
N ALA A 229 11.66 24.26 1.25
CA ALA A 229 12.77 25.17 1.52
C ALA A 229 12.73 26.46 0.66
N THR A 230 11.94 26.49 -0.42
CA THR A 230 11.69 27.73 -1.19
C THR A 230 10.76 28.71 -0.48
N GLY A 231 9.98 28.22 0.50
CA GLY A 231 8.86 28.96 1.10
C GLY A 231 7.53 28.79 0.36
N TYR A 232 7.44 27.88 -0.62
CA TYR A 232 6.20 27.57 -1.32
C TYR A 232 5.08 27.10 -0.37
N ASP A 233 3.91 27.73 -0.45
CA ASP A 233 2.75 27.46 0.41
C ASP A 233 1.45 27.14 -0.36
N GLY A 234 1.55 26.96 -1.69
CA GLY A 234 0.42 26.74 -2.59
C GLY A 234 -0.19 25.33 -2.55
N TYR A 235 -0.68 24.86 -3.70
CA TYR A 235 -1.27 23.54 -3.85
C TYR A 235 -0.20 22.45 -4.06
N LEU A 236 -0.23 21.45 -3.19
CA LEU A 236 0.41 20.16 -3.44
C LEU A 236 -0.62 19.24 -4.07
N SER A 237 -0.34 18.80 -5.28
CA SER A 237 -1.25 17.99 -6.07
C SER A 237 -0.69 16.59 -6.32
N LEU A 238 -1.57 15.66 -6.68
CA LEU A 238 -1.22 14.31 -7.10
C LEU A 238 -1.58 14.12 -8.58
N GLU A 239 -0.58 13.79 -9.39
CA GLU A 239 -0.77 13.49 -10.81
C GLU A 239 -0.26 12.09 -11.13
N ILE A 240 -1.16 11.11 -11.10
CA ILE A 240 -0.80 9.70 -11.17
C ILE A 240 -1.39 9.08 -12.43
N PHE A 241 -0.53 8.53 -13.29
CA PHE A 241 -0.96 7.66 -14.37
C PHE A 241 -0.55 6.23 -14.00
N ASN A 242 -1.55 5.45 -13.61
CA ASN A 242 -1.36 4.08 -13.16
C ASN A 242 -2.53 3.22 -13.64
N ASP A 243 -2.22 2.09 -14.27
CA ASP A 243 -3.23 1.20 -14.83
C ASP A 243 -4.08 0.53 -13.73
N GLN A 244 -3.48 0.22 -12.59
CA GLN A 244 -4.18 -0.36 -11.44
C GLN A 244 -5.16 0.64 -10.84
N PHE A 245 -4.79 1.92 -10.76
CA PHE A 245 -5.68 2.96 -10.22
C PHE A 245 -6.86 3.22 -11.14
N ARG A 246 -6.65 3.13 -12.46
CA ARG A 246 -7.71 3.24 -13.46
C ARG A 246 -8.73 2.10 -13.39
N GLY A 247 -8.34 0.94 -12.87
CA GLY A 247 -9.24 -0.19 -12.59
C GLY A 247 -9.82 -0.19 -11.17
N GLY A 248 -9.34 0.68 -10.28
CA GLY A 248 -9.64 0.65 -8.85
C GLY A 248 -10.83 1.53 -8.42
N SER A 249 -11.12 1.51 -7.13
CA SER A 249 -12.20 2.31 -6.53
C SER A 249 -11.81 3.77 -6.43
N ALA A 250 -12.60 4.66 -7.04
CA ALA A 250 -12.40 6.11 -6.96
C ALA A 250 -12.32 6.61 -5.51
N LYS A 251 -13.18 6.06 -4.63
CA LYS A 251 -13.20 6.39 -3.20
C LYS A 251 -11.91 5.96 -2.49
N ALA A 252 -11.48 4.71 -2.68
CA ALA A 252 -10.28 4.19 -2.01
C ALA A 252 -9.03 4.96 -2.43
N ILE A 253 -8.86 5.16 -3.75
CA ILE A 253 -7.70 5.88 -4.32
C ILE A 253 -7.68 7.34 -3.84
N SER A 254 -8.83 7.99 -3.72
CA SER A 254 -8.89 9.35 -3.17
C SER A 254 -8.45 9.40 -1.70
N VAL A 255 -8.90 8.44 -0.89
CA VAL A 255 -8.47 8.32 0.52
C VAL A 255 -6.96 8.07 0.61
N ASP A 256 -6.41 7.19 -0.23
CA ASP A 256 -4.98 6.90 -0.27
C ASP A 256 -4.17 8.11 -0.75
N GLY A 257 -4.66 8.84 -1.75
CA GLY A 257 -4.09 10.10 -2.19
C GLY A 257 -3.99 11.10 -1.05
N ARG A 258 -5.09 11.34 -0.32
CA ARG A 258 -5.07 12.24 0.84
C ARG A 258 -4.10 11.74 1.92
N ARG A 259 -4.14 10.44 2.24
CA ARG A 259 -3.25 9.81 3.21
C ARG A 259 -1.78 10.01 2.85
N SER A 260 -1.42 9.81 1.58
CA SER A 260 -0.05 9.95 1.09
C SER A 260 0.50 11.36 1.25
N LEU A 261 -0.29 12.39 0.93
CA LEU A 261 0.11 13.79 1.07
C LEU A 261 0.27 14.16 2.55
N VAL A 262 -0.70 13.80 3.39
CA VAL A 262 -0.66 14.07 4.83
C VAL A 262 0.55 13.38 5.47
N TRP A 263 0.79 12.12 5.15
CA TRP A 263 1.95 11.36 5.61
C TRP A 263 3.27 11.99 5.15
N LEU A 264 3.41 12.28 3.85
CA LEU A 264 4.63 12.85 3.28
C LEU A 264 4.97 14.18 3.95
N MET A 265 3.98 15.06 4.10
CA MET A 265 4.17 16.35 4.74
C MET A 265 4.51 16.20 6.24
N ASP A 266 3.92 15.24 6.95
CA ASP A 266 4.28 14.93 8.35
C ASP A 266 5.75 14.50 8.48
N GLN A 267 6.24 13.65 7.55
CA GLN A 267 7.65 13.26 7.54
C GLN A 267 8.57 14.45 7.26
N VAL A 268 8.25 15.29 6.26
CA VAL A 268 9.04 16.48 5.93
C VAL A 268 9.06 17.47 7.10
N ARG A 269 7.92 17.75 7.73
CA ARG A 269 7.83 18.64 8.92
C ARG A 269 8.73 18.19 10.06
N ARG A 270 8.83 16.88 10.30
CA ARG A 270 9.66 16.33 11.38
C ARG A 270 11.16 16.47 11.10
N GLU A 271 11.55 16.35 9.84
CA GLU A 271 12.94 16.49 9.40
C GLU A 271 13.35 17.97 9.25
N GLU A 272 12.40 18.86 8.94
CA GLU A 272 12.60 20.30 8.72
C GLU A 272 11.73 21.15 9.68
N PRO A 273 11.94 21.08 11.01
CA PRO A 273 11.05 21.69 12.00
C PRO A 273 11.03 23.23 11.98
N ALA A 274 11.98 23.85 11.29
CA ALA A 274 12.04 25.30 11.11
C ALA A 274 11.05 25.82 10.05
N LEU A 275 10.50 24.93 9.21
CA LEU A 275 9.58 25.30 8.14
C LEU A 275 8.13 25.14 8.60
N GLU A 276 7.35 26.22 8.47
CA GLU A 276 5.92 26.18 8.82
C GLU A 276 5.12 25.45 7.75
N MET A 277 4.48 24.34 8.14
CA MET A 277 3.60 23.56 7.27
C MET A 277 2.27 23.30 7.97
N ALA A 278 1.18 23.84 7.41
CA ALA A 278 -0.17 23.54 7.89
C ALA A 278 -0.57 22.11 7.51
N ILE A 279 -0.49 21.18 8.47
CA ILE A 279 -0.93 19.79 8.37
C ILE A 279 -1.61 19.34 9.68
N PRO A 280 -2.52 18.35 9.64
CA PRO A 280 -3.13 17.81 10.85
C PRO A 280 -2.08 17.37 11.88
N PRO A 281 -2.20 17.77 13.16
CA PRO A 281 -1.32 17.26 14.19
C PRO A 281 -1.59 15.76 14.39
N MET A 282 -0.52 14.97 14.48
CA MET A 282 -0.63 13.54 14.75
C MET A 282 0.62 13.04 15.49
N PRO A 283 0.50 11.98 16.29
CA PRO A 283 1.66 11.26 16.83
C PRO A 283 2.59 10.77 15.72
N ASP A 284 3.87 10.57 16.03
CA ASP A 284 4.79 9.94 15.08
C ASP A 284 4.44 8.47 14.83
N ARG A 285 5.04 7.87 13.81
CA ARG A 285 4.97 6.43 13.55
C ARG A 285 5.50 5.65 14.75
N ILE A 286 4.72 4.66 15.19
CA ILE A 286 5.01 3.85 16.38
C ILE A 286 5.61 2.49 15.98
N GLY A 287 6.53 1.99 16.79
CA GLY A 287 7.09 0.66 16.65
C GLY A 287 6.05 -0.44 16.92
N VAL A 288 6.13 -1.53 16.15
CA VAL A 288 5.33 -2.74 16.36
C VAL A 288 6.26 -3.85 16.84
N ALA A 289 6.04 -4.33 18.07
CA ALA A 289 6.86 -5.38 18.67
C ALA A 289 6.55 -6.78 18.12
N GLY A 290 5.36 -6.97 17.55
CA GLY A 290 4.93 -8.23 16.95
C GLY A 290 3.41 -8.36 16.86
N VAL A 291 2.96 -9.49 16.33
CA VAL A 291 1.56 -9.89 16.33
C VAL A 291 1.27 -10.61 17.64
N GLU A 292 0.36 -10.07 18.45
CA GLU A 292 -0.02 -10.60 19.76
C GLU A 292 -1.05 -11.73 19.63
N PHE A 293 -1.97 -11.62 18.68
CA PHE A 293 -2.94 -12.69 18.39
C PHE A 293 -3.48 -12.65 16.95
N ILE A 294 -4.02 -13.79 16.51
CA ILE A 294 -4.90 -13.91 15.35
C ILE A 294 -6.28 -14.34 15.83
N GLU A 295 -7.33 -13.68 15.36
CA GLU A 295 -8.71 -14.01 15.69
C GLU A 295 -9.46 -14.53 14.47
N PHE A 296 -10.09 -15.69 14.66
CA PHE A 296 -10.95 -16.34 13.68
C PHE A 296 -12.41 -16.11 13.99
N ALA A 297 -13.19 -15.79 12.98
CA ALA A 297 -14.64 -15.89 13.02
C ALA A 297 -15.03 -17.26 12.48
N ALA A 298 -15.88 -18.00 13.19
CA ALA A 298 -16.29 -19.35 12.81
C ALA A 298 -17.68 -19.69 13.34
N ASP A 299 -18.35 -20.70 12.76
CA ASP A 299 -19.46 -21.36 13.45
C ASP A 299 -18.96 -22.38 14.48
N ARG A 300 -19.88 -22.99 15.22
CA ARG A 300 -19.53 -23.98 16.25
C ARG A 300 -18.91 -25.27 15.68
N ARG A 301 -19.26 -25.66 14.45
CA ARG A 301 -18.75 -26.88 13.82
C ARG A 301 -17.29 -26.66 13.41
N ASP A 302 -17.04 -25.58 12.68
CA ASP A 302 -15.72 -25.22 12.18
C ASP A 302 -14.79 -24.82 13.33
N ALA A 303 -15.30 -24.16 14.37
CA ALA A 303 -14.55 -23.91 15.61
C ALA A 303 -14.09 -25.21 16.27
N GLY A 304 -14.91 -26.26 16.26
CA GLY A 304 -14.54 -27.59 16.76
C GLY A 304 -13.42 -28.25 15.94
N GLN A 305 -13.46 -28.09 14.62
CA GLN A 305 -12.41 -28.59 13.71
C GLN A 305 -11.10 -27.80 13.89
N LEU A 306 -11.17 -26.47 13.89
CA LEU A 306 -10.02 -25.59 14.10
C LEU A 306 -9.40 -25.81 15.48
N GLY A 307 -10.21 -25.94 16.54
CA GLY A 307 -9.71 -26.26 17.88
C GLY A 307 -9.03 -27.63 17.97
N SER A 308 -9.50 -28.61 17.19
CA SER A 308 -8.86 -29.93 17.12
C SER A 308 -7.54 -29.89 16.35
N LEU A 309 -7.48 -29.13 15.24
CA LEU A 309 -6.24 -28.83 14.54
C LEU A 309 -5.24 -28.14 15.47
N LEU A 310 -5.63 -27.08 16.17
CA LEU A 310 -4.76 -26.36 17.10
C LEU A 310 -4.21 -27.28 18.21
N ARG A 311 -5.02 -28.16 18.77
CA ARG A 311 -4.55 -29.17 19.74
C ARG A 311 -3.54 -30.15 19.14
N MET A 312 -3.77 -30.61 17.91
CA MET A 312 -2.80 -31.44 17.18
C MET A 312 -1.47 -30.69 16.97
N LEU A 313 -1.55 -29.38 16.70
CA LEU A 313 -0.40 -28.49 16.60
C LEU A 313 0.24 -28.12 17.96
N GLY A 314 -0.22 -28.71 19.07
CA GLY A 314 0.36 -28.52 20.40
C GLY A 314 -0.17 -27.32 21.19
N PHE A 315 -1.21 -26.63 20.70
CA PHE A 315 -1.87 -25.58 21.46
C PHE A 315 -2.77 -26.15 22.55
N VAL A 316 -2.86 -25.43 23.67
CA VAL A 316 -3.80 -25.72 24.75
C VAL A 316 -4.96 -24.73 24.71
N GLU A 317 -6.17 -25.19 25.03
CA GLU A 317 -7.30 -24.30 25.35
C GLU A 317 -6.96 -23.61 26.67
N ALA A 318 -6.51 -22.36 26.59
CA ALA A 318 -5.95 -21.63 27.73
C ALA A 318 -7.04 -20.89 28.51
N GLY A 319 -8.12 -20.48 27.85
CA GLY A 319 -9.19 -19.73 28.50
C GLY A 319 -10.46 -19.61 27.66
N ARG A 320 -11.55 -19.27 28.33
CA ARG A 320 -12.83 -18.88 27.71
C ARG A 320 -13.17 -17.47 28.12
N HIS A 321 -13.69 -16.68 27.19
CA HIS A 321 -14.02 -15.28 27.47
C HIS A 321 -15.06 -15.18 28.59
N VAL A 322 -14.97 -14.14 29.41
CA VAL A 322 -15.80 -13.96 30.63
C VAL A 322 -17.31 -13.90 30.35
N SER A 323 -17.69 -13.47 29.15
CA SER A 323 -19.06 -13.14 28.76
C SER A 323 -19.47 -13.57 27.34
N LYS A 324 -18.51 -13.88 26.45
CA LYS A 324 -18.73 -14.12 25.02
C LYS A 324 -18.37 -15.56 24.67
N GLU A 325 -18.91 -16.07 23.57
CA GLU A 325 -18.63 -17.39 22.98
C GLU A 325 -17.29 -17.36 22.22
N VAL A 326 -16.23 -17.04 22.95
CA VAL A 326 -14.86 -16.86 22.44
C VAL A 326 -13.90 -17.74 23.24
N THR A 327 -13.08 -18.50 22.52
CA THR A 327 -12.10 -19.45 23.10
C THR A 327 -10.68 -19.05 22.74
N LEU A 328 -9.79 -19.06 23.74
CA LEU A 328 -8.36 -18.77 23.59
C LEU A 328 -7.56 -20.07 23.54
N TYR A 329 -6.73 -20.21 22.50
CA TYR A 329 -5.72 -21.24 22.36
C TYR A 329 -4.32 -20.63 22.47
N ARG A 330 -3.42 -21.27 23.22
CA ARG A 330 -2.06 -20.75 23.47
C ARG A 330 -0.97 -21.82 23.30
N GLN A 331 0.17 -21.39 22.76
CA GLN A 331 1.44 -22.12 22.78
C GLN A 331 2.60 -21.12 22.69
N GLY A 332 3.54 -21.17 23.64
CA GLY A 332 4.58 -20.14 23.74
C GLY A 332 3.95 -18.75 23.91
N GLU A 333 4.39 -17.79 23.12
CA GLU A 333 3.85 -16.43 23.02
C GLU A 333 2.70 -16.32 22.01
N ILE A 334 2.29 -17.42 21.37
CA ILE A 334 1.27 -17.40 20.31
C ILE A 334 -0.12 -17.51 20.93
N ASN A 335 -0.99 -16.54 20.61
CA ASN A 335 -2.41 -16.55 20.97
C ASN A 335 -3.27 -16.68 19.71
N ILE A 336 -4.15 -17.68 19.68
CA ILE A 336 -5.17 -17.84 18.65
C ILE A 336 -6.53 -17.77 19.31
N VAL A 337 -7.36 -16.86 18.83
CA VAL A 337 -8.71 -16.62 19.36
C VAL A 337 -9.72 -17.17 18.35
N ILE A 338 -10.67 -17.98 18.82
CA ILE A 338 -11.79 -18.46 18.00
C ILE A 338 -13.07 -17.83 18.53
N ASN A 339 -13.71 -17.02 17.70
CA ASN A 339 -14.93 -16.29 18.02
C ASN A 339 -16.13 -16.92 17.29
N THR A 340 -17.11 -17.36 18.08
CA THR A 340 -18.34 -18.01 17.59
C THR A 340 -19.60 -17.23 17.99
N GLU A 341 -19.44 -15.96 18.35
CA GLU A 341 -20.55 -15.05 18.62
C GLU A 341 -21.52 -15.01 17.43
N ARG A 342 -22.82 -14.90 17.74
CA ARG A 342 -23.90 -14.84 16.74
C ARG A 342 -24.36 -13.42 16.43
N GLN A 343 -23.67 -12.44 16.98
CA GLN A 343 -23.93 -11.02 16.79
C GLN A 343 -22.61 -10.26 16.72
N GLY A 344 -22.65 -9.02 16.25
CA GLY A 344 -21.45 -8.18 16.14
C GLY A 344 -20.61 -8.49 14.90
N PHE A 345 -19.42 -7.88 14.85
CA PHE A 345 -18.59 -7.86 13.64
C PHE A 345 -18.06 -9.24 13.26
N ALA A 346 -17.60 -10.05 14.24
CA ALA A 346 -17.14 -11.41 13.98
C ALA A 346 -18.23 -12.25 13.28
N HIS A 347 -19.48 -12.16 13.74
CA HIS A 347 -20.59 -12.85 13.10
C HIS A 347 -20.83 -12.37 11.67
N SER A 348 -20.86 -11.04 11.45
CA SER A 348 -21.01 -10.47 10.10
C SER A 348 -19.87 -10.92 9.17
N SER A 349 -18.63 -10.95 9.66
CA SER A 349 -17.47 -11.45 8.92
C SER A 349 -17.65 -12.92 8.55
N PHE A 350 -18.09 -13.77 9.49
CA PHE A 350 -18.38 -15.17 9.22
C PHE A 350 -19.49 -15.36 8.18
N VAL A 351 -20.56 -14.56 8.24
CA VAL A 351 -21.66 -14.64 7.26
C VAL A 351 -21.17 -14.32 5.84
N VAL A 352 -20.24 -13.38 5.68
CA VAL A 352 -19.74 -12.95 4.37
C VAL A 352 -18.61 -13.86 3.87
N HIS A 353 -17.65 -14.18 4.73
CA HIS A 353 -16.37 -14.79 4.34
C HIS A 353 -16.23 -16.26 4.77
N GLY A 354 -17.21 -16.80 5.51
CA GLY A 354 -17.10 -18.09 6.17
C GLY A 354 -16.05 -18.08 7.29
N THR A 355 -15.57 -19.27 7.65
CA THR A 355 -14.53 -19.41 8.67
C THR A 355 -13.22 -18.81 8.21
N SER A 356 -12.81 -17.70 8.83
CA SER A 356 -11.70 -16.86 8.36
C SER A 356 -10.98 -16.13 9.49
N ALA A 357 -9.68 -15.88 9.29
CA ALA A 357 -8.86 -15.03 10.15
C ALA A 357 -9.14 -13.55 9.80
N TYR A 358 -10.17 -12.98 10.44
CA TYR A 358 -10.68 -11.65 10.10
C TYR A 358 -9.98 -10.52 10.85
N ALA A 359 -9.29 -10.83 11.95
CA ALA A 359 -8.64 -9.83 12.78
C ALA A 359 -7.29 -10.27 13.31
N MET A 360 -6.44 -9.28 13.57
CA MET A 360 -5.14 -9.46 14.22
C MET A 360 -4.93 -8.42 15.31
N GLY A 361 -4.30 -8.84 16.40
CA GLY A 361 -3.83 -7.95 17.46
C GLY A 361 -2.36 -7.61 17.25
N LEU A 362 -2.01 -6.33 17.24
CA LEU A 362 -0.64 -5.84 17.16
C LEU A 362 -0.20 -5.29 18.52
N LYS A 363 0.99 -5.71 18.95
CA LYS A 363 1.63 -5.16 20.14
C LYS A 363 2.43 -3.91 19.75
N VAL A 364 1.98 -2.75 20.20
CA VAL A 364 2.52 -1.43 19.85
C VAL A 364 3.07 -0.71 21.09
N GLU A 365 3.89 0.32 20.88
CA GLU A 365 4.47 1.10 21.99
C GLU A 365 3.39 1.91 22.75
N ASP A 366 2.34 2.36 22.04
CA ASP A 366 1.21 3.14 22.58
C ASP A 366 -0.04 2.95 21.71
N ALA A 367 -1.07 2.30 22.24
CA ALA A 367 -2.27 1.96 21.48
C ALA A 367 -3.11 3.21 21.13
N ALA A 368 -3.24 4.16 22.06
CA ALA A 368 -4.02 5.37 21.86
C ALA A 368 -3.38 6.28 20.80
N ALA A 369 -2.07 6.46 20.86
CA ALA A 369 -1.33 7.24 19.88
C ALA A 369 -1.35 6.59 18.48
N THR A 370 -1.38 5.25 18.42
CA THR A 370 -1.53 4.53 17.15
C THR A 370 -2.89 4.82 16.50
N VAL A 371 -3.98 4.77 17.27
CA VAL A 371 -5.32 5.11 16.76
C VAL A 371 -5.41 6.57 16.34
N ALA A 372 -4.92 7.51 17.16
CA ALA A 372 -4.92 8.93 16.83
C ALA A 372 -4.16 9.25 15.53
N ARG A 373 -3.04 8.55 15.28
CA ARG A 373 -2.32 8.66 14.02
C ARG A 373 -3.11 8.07 12.85
N ALA A 374 -3.67 6.87 13.02
CA ALA A 374 -4.44 6.21 11.97
C ALA A 374 -5.66 7.04 11.57
N GLU A 375 -6.36 7.65 12.53
CA GLU A 375 -7.50 8.55 12.29
C GLU A 375 -7.08 9.80 11.49
N ALA A 376 -5.98 10.45 11.88
CA ALA A 376 -5.43 11.61 11.16
C ALA A 376 -5.03 11.28 9.71
N LEU A 377 -4.80 9.99 9.41
CA LEU A 377 -4.47 9.44 8.09
C LEU A 377 -5.70 8.83 7.37
N GLY A 378 -6.90 9.06 7.89
CA GLY A 378 -8.17 8.65 7.27
C GLY A 378 -8.51 7.17 7.42
N ALA A 379 -7.93 6.46 8.39
CA ALA A 379 -8.37 5.11 8.74
C ALA A 379 -9.71 5.15 9.50
N GLU A 380 -10.58 4.17 9.27
CA GLU A 380 -11.84 4.05 10.00
C GLU A 380 -11.57 3.42 11.39
N ILE A 381 -11.88 4.17 12.45
CA ILE A 381 -11.81 3.66 13.82
C ILE A 381 -12.95 2.67 14.05
N PHE A 382 -12.62 1.53 14.66
CA PHE A 382 -13.61 0.54 15.06
C PHE A 382 -13.86 0.59 16.57
N HIS A 383 -15.14 0.69 16.94
CA HIS A 383 -15.59 0.58 18.32
C HIS A 383 -16.60 -0.56 18.46
N GLN A 384 -16.37 -1.42 19.44
CA GLN A 384 -17.32 -2.44 19.86
C GLN A 384 -17.91 -2.11 21.23
N ARG A 385 -19.12 -2.60 21.51
CA ARG A 385 -19.71 -2.51 22.85
C ARG A 385 -18.91 -3.37 23.81
N VAL A 386 -18.55 -2.78 24.96
CA VAL A 386 -17.77 -3.41 26.02
C VAL A 386 -18.73 -3.78 27.16
N GLY A 387 -18.75 -5.06 27.55
CA GLY A 387 -19.53 -5.55 28.68
C GLY A 387 -18.90 -5.19 30.04
N PRO A 388 -19.64 -5.34 31.15
CA PRO A 388 -19.06 -5.16 32.48
C PRO A 388 -17.88 -6.10 32.73
N GLY A 389 -16.72 -5.55 33.08
CA GLY A 389 -15.50 -6.33 33.35
C GLY A 389 -14.63 -6.62 32.11
N GLU A 390 -15.03 -6.15 30.93
CA GLU A 390 -14.25 -6.23 29.68
C GLU A 390 -13.40 -4.96 29.48
N LEU A 391 -12.29 -5.08 28.75
CA LEU A 391 -11.46 -3.97 28.30
C LEU A 391 -11.99 -3.36 27.01
N SER A 392 -11.84 -2.04 26.90
CA SER A 392 -11.99 -1.36 25.62
C SER A 392 -10.68 -1.44 24.85
N ILE A 393 -10.55 -2.46 24.00
CA ILE A 393 -9.37 -2.65 23.15
C ILE A 393 -9.51 -1.74 21.91
N PRO A 394 -8.59 -0.76 21.70
CA PRO A 394 -8.65 0.12 20.54
C PRO A 394 -8.40 -0.65 19.23
N ALA A 395 -9.12 -0.29 18.17
CA ALA A 395 -8.98 -0.95 16.88
C ALA A 395 -9.29 -0.02 15.71
N ILE A 396 -8.77 -0.38 14.53
CA ILE A 396 -9.11 0.23 13.25
C ILE A 396 -9.50 -0.85 12.25
N ARG A 397 -10.23 -0.44 11.19
CA ARG A 397 -10.42 -1.31 10.02
C ARG A 397 -9.17 -1.32 9.16
N GLY A 398 -8.73 -2.51 8.78
CA GLY A 398 -7.73 -2.71 7.76
C GLY A 398 -8.32 -2.54 6.35
N VAL A 399 -7.44 -2.51 5.33
CA VAL A 399 -7.83 -2.25 3.94
C VAL A 399 -8.81 -3.29 3.41
N GLY A 400 -8.59 -4.58 3.70
CA GLY A 400 -9.50 -5.68 3.32
C GLY A 400 -10.78 -5.80 4.16
N GLY A 401 -11.09 -4.83 5.01
CA GLY A 401 -12.30 -4.83 5.87
C GLY A 401 -12.15 -5.57 7.20
N GLY A 402 -11.09 -6.37 7.39
CA GLY A 402 -10.74 -6.98 8.67
C GLY A 402 -10.37 -5.96 9.76
N LEU A 403 -10.16 -6.42 11.00
CA LEU A 403 -9.83 -5.55 12.14
C LEU A 403 -8.37 -5.67 12.56
N ILE A 404 -7.79 -4.55 12.99
CA ILE A 404 -6.48 -4.48 13.61
C ILE A 404 -6.65 -3.91 15.02
N TYR A 405 -6.46 -4.75 16.03
CA TYR A 405 -6.50 -4.37 17.44
C TYR A 405 -5.12 -3.93 17.92
N PHE A 406 -5.07 -2.99 18.85
CA PHE A 406 -3.82 -2.48 19.41
C PHE A 406 -3.73 -2.78 20.90
N LEU A 407 -2.60 -3.37 21.29
CA LEU A 407 -2.25 -3.64 22.67
C LEU A 407 -0.92 -2.98 23.01
N ASP A 408 -0.79 -2.46 24.22
CA ASP A 408 0.45 -1.89 24.72
C ASP A 408 0.80 -2.43 26.11
N ALA A 409 2.05 -2.21 26.52
CA ALA A 409 2.54 -2.61 27.83
C ALA A 409 2.30 -1.55 28.92
N ARG A 410 1.70 -0.40 28.58
CA ARG A 410 1.62 0.80 29.44
C ARG A 410 0.29 0.91 30.17
N THR A 411 -0.74 0.30 29.62
CA THR A 411 -2.12 0.35 30.12
C THR A 411 -2.57 -1.04 30.59
N ASP A 412 -3.82 -1.16 31.04
CA ASP A 412 -4.40 -2.47 31.39
C ASP A 412 -4.56 -3.40 30.17
N LEU A 413 -4.32 -2.92 28.94
CA LEU A 413 -4.20 -3.75 27.74
C LEU A 413 -3.10 -4.81 27.89
N ALA A 414 -2.07 -4.57 28.71
CA ALA A 414 -1.04 -5.55 29.03
C ALA A 414 -1.58 -6.81 29.74
N LYS A 415 -2.76 -6.70 30.36
CA LYS A 415 -3.43 -7.75 31.12
C LYS A 415 -4.67 -8.29 30.40
N VAL A 416 -4.79 -8.06 29.08
CA VAL A 416 -5.96 -8.46 28.28
C VAL A 416 -6.36 -9.91 28.52
N TRP A 417 -5.39 -10.82 28.60
CA TRP A 417 -5.64 -12.24 28.74
C TRP A 417 -6.14 -12.62 30.14
N ASP A 418 -5.76 -11.88 31.17
CA ASP A 418 -6.17 -12.12 32.56
C ASP A 418 -7.53 -11.48 32.86
N ILE A 419 -7.87 -10.39 32.16
CA ILE A 419 -9.12 -9.64 32.36
C ILE A 419 -10.25 -10.24 31.51
N GLU A 420 -9.99 -10.53 30.23
CA GLU A 420 -11.03 -10.96 29.28
C GLU A 420 -11.35 -12.46 29.35
N PHE A 421 -10.45 -13.29 29.90
CA PHE A 421 -10.59 -14.75 29.87
C PHE A 421 -10.53 -15.39 31.25
N THR A 422 -11.43 -16.34 31.48
CA THR A 422 -11.36 -17.29 32.60
C THR A 422 -10.49 -18.48 32.19
N PRO A 423 -9.42 -18.81 32.96
CA PRO A 423 -8.54 -19.94 32.64
C PRO A 423 -9.26 -21.29 32.66
N VAL A 424 -8.90 -22.19 31.75
CA VAL A 424 -9.38 -23.58 31.74
C VAL A 424 -8.37 -24.47 32.47
N THR A 425 -8.78 -25.05 33.61
CA THR A 425 -7.90 -25.70 34.61
C THR A 425 -7.25 -27.02 34.18
N SER A 426 -7.43 -27.48 32.94
CA SER A 426 -7.02 -28.83 32.48
C SER A 426 -5.74 -28.88 31.65
N ALA A 427 -5.06 -27.76 31.39
CA ALA A 427 -3.85 -27.76 30.58
C ALA A 427 -2.68 -28.41 31.33
N ARG A 428 -2.35 -29.66 30.99
CA ARG A 428 -1.02 -30.23 31.29
C ARG A 428 0.04 -29.24 30.77
N SER A 429 0.86 -28.73 31.67
CA SER A 429 2.01 -27.88 31.41
C SER A 429 3.10 -28.68 30.68
N GLY A 430 2.91 -28.93 29.39
CA GLY A 430 3.98 -29.34 28.48
C GLY A 430 4.36 -28.16 27.58
N ASN A 431 5.63 -28.11 27.12
CA ASN A 431 6.13 -27.10 26.17
C ASN A 431 5.56 -27.27 24.74
N GLY A 432 4.32 -27.75 24.60
CA GLY A 432 3.66 -28.05 23.32
C GLY A 432 4.54 -28.88 22.39
N VAL A 433 4.59 -28.49 21.11
CA VAL A 433 5.51 -29.01 20.10
C VAL A 433 6.75 -28.13 19.90
N GLY A 434 6.96 -27.12 20.75
CA GLY A 434 8.12 -26.22 20.67
C GLY A 434 7.93 -24.99 19.79
N LEU A 435 6.68 -24.55 19.55
CA LEU A 435 6.42 -23.28 18.89
C LEU A 435 6.60 -22.12 19.88
N THR A 436 7.27 -21.05 19.45
CA THR A 436 7.70 -19.96 20.34
C THR A 436 6.88 -18.70 20.14
N ARG A 437 6.74 -18.21 18.90
CA ARG A 437 6.05 -16.95 18.56
C ARG A 437 5.48 -16.98 17.13
N ILE A 438 4.66 -15.99 16.78
CA ILE A 438 4.32 -15.73 15.37
C ILE A 438 5.56 -15.15 14.67
N ASP A 439 6.05 -15.81 13.61
CA ASP A 439 7.20 -15.30 12.84
C ASP A 439 6.79 -14.20 11.87
N HIS A 440 5.74 -14.46 11.09
CA HIS A 440 5.17 -13.53 10.14
C HIS A 440 3.72 -13.92 9.80
N VAL A 441 2.97 -12.96 9.29
CA VAL A 441 1.59 -13.15 8.81
C VAL A 441 1.54 -12.74 7.34
N GLY A 442 0.83 -13.53 6.52
CA GLY A 442 0.62 -13.21 5.12
C GLY A 442 -0.82 -12.80 4.85
N GLN A 443 -0.96 -11.62 4.26
CA GLN A 443 -2.22 -11.09 3.76
C GLN A 443 -2.24 -11.24 2.24
N THR A 444 -3.39 -11.62 1.72
CA THR A 444 -3.60 -11.85 0.29
C THR A 444 -4.72 -10.96 -0.21
N MET A 445 -4.49 -10.29 -1.34
CA MET A 445 -5.38 -9.27 -1.89
C MET A 445 -5.37 -9.27 -3.41
N ALA A 446 -6.32 -8.56 -4.03
CA ALA A 446 -6.24 -8.28 -5.45
C ALA A 446 -4.98 -7.45 -5.73
N GLN A 447 -4.30 -7.71 -6.86
CA GLN A 447 -3.00 -7.09 -7.12
C GLN A 447 -3.08 -5.56 -7.14
N GLU A 448 -4.16 -5.02 -7.69
CA GLU A 448 -4.46 -3.60 -7.79
C GLU A 448 -4.64 -2.90 -6.43
N GLU A 449 -4.95 -3.65 -5.36
CA GLU A 449 -5.08 -3.10 -4.01
C GLU A 449 -3.72 -2.99 -3.30
N MET A 450 -2.70 -3.74 -3.73
CA MET A 450 -1.43 -3.85 -3.01
C MET A 450 -0.79 -2.49 -2.64
N PRO A 451 -0.77 -1.47 -3.53
CA PRO A 451 -0.26 -0.14 -3.16
C PRO A 451 -1.00 0.47 -1.95
N SER A 452 -2.33 0.37 -1.89
CA SER A 452 -3.15 0.83 -0.77
C SER A 452 -2.78 0.14 0.55
N TRP A 453 -2.58 -1.19 0.51
CA TRP A 453 -2.15 -1.96 1.69
C TRP A 453 -0.75 -1.53 2.15
N LEU A 454 0.17 -1.32 1.20
CA LEU A 454 1.51 -0.86 1.50
C LEU A 454 1.49 0.51 2.18
N LEU A 455 0.82 1.50 1.57
CA LEU A 455 0.71 2.85 2.10
C LEU A 455 0.06 2.86 3.49
N PHE A 456 -0.99 2.06 3.70
CA PHE A 456 -1.68 1.94 4.98
C PHE A 456 -0.70 1.60 6.12
N TYR A 457 0.11 0.55 5.96
CA TYR A 457 1.04 0.15 7.02
C TYR A 457 2.24 1.08 7.16
N VAL A 458 2.88 1.51 6.06
CA VAL A 458 4.11 2.35 6.15
C VAL A 458 3.82 3.76 6.66
N SER A 459 2.59 4.25 6.47
CA SER A 459 2.16 5.56 6.97
C SER A 459 1.79 5.55 8.44
N ILE A 460 1.22 4.46 8.96
CA ILE A 460 0.80 4.32 10.35
C ILE A 460 1.96 3.86 11.25
N PHE A 461 2.73 2.85 10.84
CA PHE A 461 3.72 2.19 11.68
C PHE A 461 5.16 2.51 11.28
N ARG A 462 6.09 2.40 12.23
CA ARG A 462 7.52 2.56 11.99
C ARG A 462 8.08 1.27 11.36
N THR A 463 7.86 1.13 10.07
CA THR A 463 8.24 -0.05 9.27
C THR A 463 9.08 0.33 8.06
N THR A 464 9.70 -0.68 7.46
CA THR A 464 10.32 -0.64 6.14
C THR A 464 9.64 -1.63 5.22
N LYS A 465 9.88 -1.50 3.91
CA LYS A 465 9.40 -2.43 2.89
C LYS A 465 10.57 -3.08 2.16
N THR A 466 10.43 -4.36 1.82
CA THR A 466 11.39 -5.07 0.97
C THR A 466 11.14 -4.77 -0.52
N PRO A 467 12.10 -5.09 -1.40
CA PRO A 467 11.80 -5.19 -2.83
C PRO A 467 10.64 -6.17 -3.10
N MET A 468 9.87 -5.87 -4.15
CA MET A 468 8.82 -6.78 -4.64
C MET A 468 9.46 -8.00 -5.31
N VAL A 469 8.86 -9.17 -5.10
CA VAL A 469 9.27 -10.44 -5.71
C VAL A 469 8.12 -11.11 -6.43
N ASP A 470 8.45 -11.84 -7.50
CA ASP A 470 7.47 -12.58 -8.28
C ASP A 470 7.43 -14.03 -7.85
N ILE A 471 6.27 -14.44 -7.35
CA ILE A 471 6.00 -15.83 -6.98
C ILE A 471 5.32 -16.52 -8.15
N VAL A 472 5.99 -17.53 -8.69
CA VAL A 472 5.48 -18.33 -9.80
C VAL A 472 4.48 -19.35 -9.29
N ASP A 473 3.21 -19.15 -9.64
CA ASP A 473 2.15 -20.15 -9.51
C ASP A 473 1.90 -20.78 -10.91
N PRO A 474 1.63 -22.10 -11.01
CA PRO A 474 1.35 -22.75 -12.30
C PRO A 474 0.22 -22.11 -13.14
N ALA A 475 -0.62 -21.27 -12.54
CA ALA A 475 -1.76 -20.61 -13.16
C ALA A 475 -1.63 -19.07 -13.23
N GLY A 476 -0.46 -18.52 -12.93
CA GLY A 476 -0.19 -17.07 -13.02
C GLY A 476 0.94 -16.62 -12.09
N LEU A 477 1.28 -15.33 -12.14
CA LEU A 477 2.20 -14.72 -11.17
C LEU A 477 1.40 -14.20 -9.97
N VAL A 478 2.03 -14.25 -8.80
CA VAL A 478 1.58 -13.56 -7.58
C VAL A 478 2.70 -12.60 -7.19
N ARG A 479 2.39 -11.31 -7.11
CA ARG A 479 3.34 -10.30 -6.62
C ARG A 479 3.40 -10.41 -5.11
N SER A 480 4.59 -10.45 -4.53
CA SER A 480 4.77 -10.48 -3.08
C SER A 480 5.70 -9.36 -2.63
N GLN A 481 5.34 -8.66 -1.58
CA GLN A 481 6.18 -7.63 -0.97
C GLN A 481 6.02 -7.67 0.55
N VAL A 482 7.10 -7.43 1.29
CA VAL A 482 7.08 -7.57 2.74
C VAL A 482 7.23 -6.23 3.43
N ILE A 483 6.44 -6.04 4.48
CA ILE A 483 6.55 -4.95 5.43
C ILE A 483 7.14 -5.52 6.72
N GLU A 484 8.22 -4.91 7.21
CA GLU A 484 8.89 -5.34 8.43
C GLU A 484 9.19 -4.18 9.40
N GLY A 485 9.05 -4.47 10.69
CA GLY A 485 9.52 -3.59 11.76
C GLY A 485 11.06 -3.48 11.73
N LEU A 486 11.60 -2.42 12.35
CA LEU A 486 13.05 -2.16 12.33
C LEU A 486 13.88 -3.27 13.01
N ASP A 487 13.32 -3.95 14.00
CA ASP A 487 13.92 -5.10 14.69
C ASP A 487 13.56 -6.45 14.02
N ARG A 488 12.77 -6.40 12.94
CA ARG A 488 12.23 -7.53 12.18
C ARG A 488 11.45 -8.55 13.03
N ARG A 489 10.95 -8.17 14.21
CA ARG A 489 10.03 -9.03 14.97
C ARG A 489 8.62 -9.02 14.38
N PHE A 490 8.19 -7.86 13.88
CA PHE A 490 6.96 -7.71 13.11
C PHE A 490 7.23 -7.86 11.62
N ARG A 491 6.49 -8.76 10.96
CA ARG A 491 6.61 -9.07 9.53
C ARG A 491 5.23 -9.36 8.93
N LEU A 492 4.89 -8.64 7.86
CA LEU A 492 3.67 -8.86 7.06
C LEU A 492 4.02 -9.08 5.59
N THR A 493 3.74 -10.27 5.07
CA THR A 493 3.88 -10.55 3.63
C THR A 493 2.58 -10.15 2.92
N LEU A 494 2.65 -9.27 1.94
CA LEU A 494 1.53 -8.84 1.11
C LEU A 494 1.60 -9.58 -0.22
N ASN A 495 0.58 -10.39 -0.54
CA ASN A 495 0.52 -11.21 -1.76
C ASN A 495 -0.64 -10.76 -2.67
N GLY A 496 -0.31 -10.10 -3.78
CA GLY A 496 -1.25 -9.58 -4.76
C GLY A 496 -1.43 -10.55 -5.91
N ALA A 497 -2.68 -10.94 -6.17
CA ALA A 497 -3.01 -11.89 -7.23
C ALA A 497 -3.95 -11.26 -8.27
N GLU A 498 -3.60 -11.36 -9.56
CA GLU A 498 -4.48 -10.97 -10.67
C GLU A 498 -5.45 -12.09 -11.07
N SER A 499 -4.96 -13.33 -11.10
CA SER A 499 -5.70 -14.47 -11.64
C SER A 499 -6.36 -15.28 -10.53
N HIS A 500 -7.68 -15.41 -10.57
CA HIS A 500 -8.48 -16.29 -9.71
C HIS A 500 -8.09 -17.78 -9.80
N ARG A 501 -7.23 -18.17 -10.76
CA ARG A 501 -6.74 -19.54 -10.94
C ARG A 501 -5.48 -19.84 -10.12
N THR A 502 -4.79 -18.81 -9.66
CA THR A 502 -3.69 -18.94 -8.70
C THR A 502 -4.25 -19.37 -7.34
N LEU A 503 -3.42 -19.96 -6.47
CA LEU A 503 -3.86 -20.30 -5.12
C LEU A 503 -4.31 -19.06 -4.33
N ALA A 504 -3.57 -17.96 -4.47
CA ALA A 504 -3.89 -16.67 -3.85
C ALA A 504 -5.21 -16.09 -4.42
N GLY A 505 -5.39 -16.11 -5.75
CA GLY A 505 -6.61 -15.65 -6.38
C GLY A 505 -7.84 -16.52 -6.06
N HIS A 506 -7.66 -17.84 -5.90
CA HIS A 506 -8.74 -18.73 -5.48
C HIS A 506 -9.18 -18.42 -4.05
N PHE A 507 -8.24 -18.17 -3.13
CA PHE A 507 -8.55 -17.73 -1.77
C PHE A 507 -9.42 -16.47 -1.79
N ILE A 508 -9.00 -15.41 -2.50
CA ILE A 508 -9.77 -14.16 -2.60
C ILE A 508 -11.20 -14.42 -3.13
N ALA A 509 -11.34 -15.30 -4.12
CA ALA A 509 -12.63 -15.62 -4.71
C ALA A 509 -13.56 -16.40 -3.76
N GLU A 510 -13.05 -17.38 -3.02
CA GLU A 510 -13.85 -18.21 -2.11
C GLU A 510 -14.13 -17.54 -0.77
N THR A 511 -13.18 -16.73 -0.26
CA THR A 511 -13.38 -15.96 0.97
C THR A 511 -14.10 -14.64 0.71
N PHE A 512 -14.53 -14.35 -0.53
CA PHE A 512 -15.19 -13.10 -0.90
C PHE A 512 -14.44 -11.85 -0.41
N GLY A 513 -13.11 -11.83 -0.56
CA GLY A 513 -12.31 -10.66 -0.20
C GLY A 513 -10.89 -10.96 0.25
N SER A 514 -10.13 -9.88 0.33
CA SER A 514 -8.73 -9.82 0.79
C SER A 514 -8.63 -10.05 2.30
N GLY A 515 -7.60 -10.76 2.78
CA GLY A 515 -7.52 -11.10 4.20
C GLY A 515 -6.26 -11.88 4.59
N VAL A 516 -6.21 -12.32 5.86
CA VAL A 516 -5.09 -13.15 6.36
C VAL A 516 -5.23 -14.56 5.82
N GLN A 517 -4.32 -14.95 4.93
CA GLN A 517 -4.27 -16.28 4.36
C GLN A 517 -3.21 -17.15 5.03
N HIS A 518 -2.12 -16.56 5.51
CA HIS A 518 -0.93 -17.30 5.91
C HIS A 518 -0.49 -16.93 7.33
N LEU A 519 -0.22 -17.93 8.16
CA LEU A 519 0.30 -17.76 9.51
C LEU A 519 1.54 -18.63 9.71
N ALA A 520 2.70 -17.99 9.89
CA ALA A 520 3.96 -18.66 10.15
C ALA A 520 4.33 -18.61 11.63
N LEU A 521 4.71 -19.76 12.18
CA LEU A 521 4.99 -19.97 13.60
C LEU A 521 6.45 -20.38 13.78
N ALA A 522 7.19 -19.62 14.59
CA ALA A 522 8.60 -19.86 14.82
C ALA A 522 8.84 -21.05 15.76
N THR A 523 9.94 -21.77 15.53
CA THR A 523 10.50 -22.77 16.43
C THR A 523 12.03 -22.68 16.45
N ASP A 524 12.64 -23.16 17.54
CA ASP A 524 14.09 -23.21 17.71
C ASP A 524 14.71 -24.53 17.20
N ASP A 525 13.89 -25.57 16.94
CA ASP A 525 14.33 -26.84 16.33
C ASP A 525 13.18 -27.46 15.53
N ILE A 526 13.17 -27.23 14.22
CA ILE A 526 12.12 -27.66 13.32
C ILE A 526 12.01 -29.19 13.24
N PHE A 527 13.10 -29.92 13.43
CA PHE A 527 13.08 -31.38 13.35
C PHE A 527 12.46 -31.97 14.62
N ALA A 528 12.79 -31.42 15.79
CA ALA A 528 12.14 -31.79 17.04
C ALA A 528 10.65 -31.42 17.03
N THR A 529 10.30 -30.26 16.48
CA THR A 529 8.90 -29.87 16.28
C THR A 529 8.18 -30.81 15.31
N ALA A 530 8.77 -31.14 14.17
CA ALA A 530 8.18 -32.09 13.21
C ALA A 530 7.93 -33.48 13.83
N ALA A 531 8.88 -33.99 14.61
CA ALA A 531 8.73 -35.28 15.30
C ALA A 531 7.58 -35.26 16.33
N LYS A 532 7.44 -34.17 17.10
CA LYS A 532 6.34 -34.02 18.06
C LYS A 532 4.98 -33.83 17.38
N LEU A 533 4.94 -33.06 16.29
CA LEU A 533 3.76 -32.92 15.46
C LEU A 533 3.30 -34.29 14.93
N GLN A 534 4.22 -35.07 14.37
CA GLN A 534 3.92 -36.42 13.88
C GLN A 534 3.40 -37.33 15.00
N ALA A 535 3.98 -37.26 16.21
CA ALA A 535 3.49 -37.99 17.38
C ALA A 535 2.07 -37.59 17.81
N ASN A 536 1.64 -36.36 17.50
CA ASN A 536 0.27 -35.88 17.69
C ASN A 536 -0.68 -36.27 16.54
N GLY A 537 -0.20 -37.00 15.52
CA GLY A 537 -0.99 -37.38 14.34
C GLY A 537 -1.06 -36.32 13.25
N PHE A 538 -0.16 -35.33 13.25
CA PHE A 538 -0.04 -34.35 12.18
C PHE A 538 0.55 -34.98 10.92
N GLU A 539 -0.12 -34.77 9.79
CA GLU A 539 0.39 -35.11 8.47
C GLU A 539 0.85 -33.82 7.76
N PRO A 540 2.15 -33.66 7.47
CA PRO A 540 2.65 -32.48 6.79
C PRO A 540 2.21 -32.46 5.32
N LEU A 541 2.26 -31.26 4.73
CA LEU A 541 2.11 -31.08 3.29
C LEU A 541 3.19 -31.89 2.55
N GLN A 542 2.78 -32.80 1.68
CA GLN A 542 3.69 -33.70 0.98
C GLN A 542 4.44 -32.98 -0.15
N ILE A 543 5.76 -32.88 -0.01
CA ILE A 543 6.66 -32.26 -1.00
C ILE A 543 7.22 -33.34 -1.94
N SER A 544 7.49 -32.97 -3.19
CA SER A 544 8.02 -33.92 -4.18
C SER A 544 9.42 -34.41 -3.80
N MET A 545 9.70 -35.69 -4.00
CA MET A 545 11.04 -36.26 -3.76
C MET A 545 12.13 -35.55 -4.58
N ASN A 546 11.82 -35.16 -5.81
CA ASN A 546 12.72 -34.45 -6.71
C ASN A 546 13.21 -33.11 -6.13
N TYR A 547 12.45 -32.49 -5.22
CA TYR A 547 12.88 -31.26 -4.54
C TYR A 547 14.12 -31.51 -3.68
N TYR A 548 14.15 -32.61 -2.93
CA TYR A 548 15.27 -32.90 -2.03
C TYR A 548 16.55 -33.25 -2.78
N ASP A 549 16.42 -33.95 -3.91
CA ASP A 549 17.55 -34.24 -4.78
C ASP A 549 18.16 -32.95 -5.37
N ASP A 550 17.31 -31.96 -5.73
CA ASP A 550 17.76 -30.63 -6.18
C ASP A 550 18.41 -29.84 -5.04
N VAL A 551 17.77 -29.74 -3.87
CA VAL A 551 18.27 -28.96 -2.74
C VAL A 551 19.60 -29.52 -2.20
N GLU A 552 19.75 -30.84 -2.12
CA GLU A 552 20.99 -31.50 -1.75
C GLU A 552 22.14 -31.08 -2.67
N ALA A 553 21.93 -31.15 -3.99
CA ALA A 553 22.93 -30.78 -4.98
C ALA A 553 23.19 -29.26 -5.03
N ARG A 554 22.13 -28.45 -4.98
CA ARG A 554 22.18 -26.98 -5.09
C ARG A 554 22.93 -26.34 -3.93
N PHE A 555 22.70 -26.82 -2.71
CA PHE A 555 23.31 -26.27 -1.51
C PHE A 555 24.49 -27.11 -0.99
N GLY A 556 24.79 -28.25 -1.61
CA GLY A 556 25.85 -29.15 -1.16
C GLY A 556 25.62 -29.63 0.28
N LEU A 557 24.40 -30.04 0.59
CA LEU A 557 24.02 -30.46 1.95
C LEU A 557 24.67 -31.81 2.29
N ASP A 558 24.92 -32.03 3.58
CA ASP A 558 25.24 -33.37 4.07
C ASP A 558 24.07 -34.33 3.76
N PRO A 559 24.32 -35.52 3.18
CA PRO A 559 23.26 -36.50 2.87
C PRO A 559 22.36 -36.82 4.07
N GLU A 560 22.89 -36.86 5.29
CA GLU A 560 22.08 -37.11 6.49
C GLU A 560 21.09 -35.97 6.78
N VAL A 561 21.50 -34.73 6.49
CA VAL A 561 20.61 -33.56 6.63
C VAL A 561 19.54 -33.59 5.53
N ALA A 562 19.92 -33.89 4.29
CA ALA A 562 18.98 -34.02 3.18
C ALA A 562 17.94 -35.13 3.44
N ASP A 563 18.37 -36.28 3.97
CA ASP A 563 17.47 -37.38 4.37
C ASP A 563 16.49 -36.99 5.47
N ARG A 564 16.95 -36.18 6.45
CA ARG A 564 16.07 -35.67 7.51
C ARG A 564 15.04 -34.68 6.96
N LEU A 565 15.45 -33.76 6.07
CA LEU A 565 14.54 -32.83 5.39
C LEU A 565 13.47 -33.59 4.61
N ARG A 566 13.92 -34.56 3.81
CA ARG A 566 13.09 -35.45 2.99
C ARG A 566 12.07 -36.22 3.83
N SER A 567 12.51 -36.86 4.90
CA SER A 567 11.65 -37.68 5.77
C SER A 567 10.59 -36.85 6.51
N ALA A 568 10.91 -35.60 6.86
CA ALA A 568 10.01 -34.71 7.60
C ALA A 568 9.16 -33.79 6.70
N ASN A 569 9.33 -33.83 5.38
CA ASN A 569 8.72 -32.90 4.42
C ASN A 569 9.09 -31.41 4.65
N ILE A 570 10.34 -31.14 5.05
CA ILE A 570 10.82 -29.78 5.38
C ILE A 570 11.50 -29.15 4.16
N LEU A 571 10.98 -28.00 3.71
CA LEU A 571 11.62 -27.16 2.71
C LEU A 571 12.82 -26.41 3.33
N TYR A 572 13.84 -26.13 2.52
CA TYR A 572 15.09 -25.50 2.91
C TYR A 572 15.46 -24.35 1.97
N ASP A 573 16.05 -23.30 2.52
CA ASP A 573 16.69 -22.21 1.80
C ASP A 573 17.93 -21.73 2.56
N ARG A 574 18.89 -21.13 1.85
CA ARG A 574 20.11 -20.58 2.45
C ARG A 574 20.57 -19.35 1.70
N ASP A 575 20.87 -18.29 2.44
CA ASP A 575 21.55 -17.10 1.94
C ASP A 575 22.97 -16.99 2.55
N ASP A 576 23.67 -15.90 2.26
CA ASP A 576 25.03 -15.68 2.77
C ASP A 576 25.10 -15.51 4.30
N ASN A 577 23.96 -15.31 4.96
CA ASN A 577 23.86 -14.93 6.37
C ASN A 577 23.25 -16.02 7.24
N GLY A 578 22.56 -17.01 6.67
CA GLY A 578 21.94 -18.08 7.44
C GLY A 578 21.10 -19.05 6.63
N GLU A 579 20.42 -19.93 7.37
CA GLU A 579 19.58 -21.00 6.82
C GLU A 579 18.13 -20.82 7.24
N PHE A 580 17.22 -21.33 6.41
CA PHE A 580 15.79 -21.26 6.64
C PHE A 580 15.13 -22.60 6.37
N PHE A 581 14.34 -23.05 7.33
CA PHE A 581 13.62 -24.30 7.26
C PHE A 581 12.13 -24.02 7.37
N GLN A 582 11.32 -24.64 6.51
CA GLN A 582 9.89 -24.41 6.43
C GLN A 582 9.13 -25.74 6.37
N LEU A 583 8.18 -25.92 7.27
CA LEU A 583 7.25 -27.05 7.29
C LEU A 583 5.83 -26.52 7.16
N TYR A 584 5.00 -27.15 6.35
CA TYR A 584 3.64 -26.67 6.10
C TYR A 584 2.59 -27.69 6.54
N ALA A 585 1.52 -27.18 7.14
CA ALA A 585 0.27 -27.93 7.25
C ALA A 585 -0.44 -28.00 5.89
N PRO A 586 -1.26 -29.05 5.65
CA PRO A 586 -2.32 -28.97 4.66
C PRO A 586 -3.18 -27.73 4.89
N THR A 587 -3.74 -27.17 3.82
CA THR A 587 -4.59 -25.98 3.93
C THR A 587 -5.84 -26.24 4.76
N PHE A 588 -6.19 -25.30 5.63
CA PHE A 588 -7.45 -25.32 6.38
C PHE A 588 -8.52 -24.49 5.67
N GLY A 589 -9.77 -24.96 5.66
CA GLY A 589 -10.89 -24.26 5.01
C GLY A 589 -10.62 -23.96 3.53
N GLU A 590 -10.89 -22.73 3.12
CA GLU A 590 -10.75 -22.25 1.73
C GLU A 590 -9.32 -21.78 1.38
N GLY A 591 -8.29 -22.40 1.98
CA GLY A 591 -6.90 -22.13 1.63
C GLY A 591 -6.11 -21.34 2.67
N PHE A 592 -6.50 -21.35 3.94
CA PHE A 592 -5.69 -20.83 5.03
C PHE A 592 -4.45 -21.72 5.24
N ILE A 593 -3.28 -21.10 5.38
CA ILE A 593 -1.97 -21.77 5.41
C ILE A 593 -1.37 -21.58 6.80
N ILE A 594 -0.95 -22.70 7.41
CA ILE A 594 -0.13 -22.70 8.61
C ILE A 594 1.26 -23.20 8.24
N GLU A 595 2.27 -22.42 8.60
CA GLU A 595 3.68 -22.69 8.38
C GLU A 595 4.41 -22.75 9.72
N PHE A 596 5.40 -23.64 9.82
CA PHE A 596 6.35 -23.70 10.92
C PHE A 596 7.73 -23.37 10.36
N VAL A 597 8.43 -22.45 11.01
CA VAL A 597 9.72 -21.95 10.50
C VAL A 597 10.81 -21.98 11.56
N GLU A 598 12.01 -22.33 11.12
CA GLU A 598 13.24 -22.14 11.89
C GLU A 598 14.19 -21.28 11.06
N ARG A 599 14.71 -20.21 11.66
CA ARG A 599 15.74 -19.34 11.08
C ARG A 599 17.03 -19.59 11.85
N ARG A 600 18.09 -20.04 11.17
CA ARG A 600 19.43 -20.18 11.74
C ARG A 600 20.35 -19.07 11.23
N GLY A 601 21.29 -18.66 12.07
CA GLY A 601 22.16 -17.51 11.76
C GLY A 601 21.35 -16.22 11.65
N ALA A 602 21.66 -15.41 10.64
CA ALA A 602 21.03 -14.12 10.38
C ALA A 602 20.12 -14.14 9.13
N TYR A 603 19.57 -15.30 8.75
CA TYR A 603 18.66 -15.42 7.60
C TYR A 603 17.42 -14.52 7.76
N ALA A 604 17.26 -13.58 6.84
CA ALA A 604 16.21 -12.55 6.88
C ALA A 604 15.10 -12.75 5.83
N GLY A 605 15.26 -13.70 4.90
CA GLY A 605 14.31 -13.95 3.81
C GLY A 605 13.00 -14.59 4.23
N TYR A 606 12.20 -15.02 3.26
CA TYR A 606 10.86 -15.60 3.48
C TYR A 606 10.65 -16.92 2.72
N GLY A 607 11.74 -17.54 2.22
CA GLY A 607 11.65 -18.76 1.44
C GLY A 607 10.87 -18.60 0.13
N ALA A 608 10.94 -17.42 -0.51
CA ALA A 608 10.33 -17.18 -1.81
C ALA A 608 10.70 -18.24 -2.87
N PRO A 609 11.96 -18.75 -2.94
CA PRO A 609 12.31 -19.84 -3.84
C PRO A 609 11.53 -21.14 -3.60
N ASN A 610 11.03 -21.36 -2.38
CA ASN A 610 10.25 -22.54 -2.01
C ASN A 610 8.76 -22.43 -2.35
N ALA A 611 8.27 -21.21 -2.63
CA ALA A 611 6.85 -20.97 -2.87
C ALA A 611 6.27 -21.78 -4.05
N PRO A 612 6.93 -21.93 -5.22
CA PRO A 612 6.39 -22.75 -6.32
C PRO A 612 6.16 -24.21 -5.92
N PHE A 613 7.07 -24.81 -5.14
CA PHE A 613 6.96 -26.20 -4.70
C PHE A 613 5.85 -26.39 -3.67
N ARG A 614 5.74 -25.45 -2.71
CA ARG A 614 4.61 -25.38 -1.77
C ARG A 614 3.28 -25.26 -2.52
N ILE A 615 3.17 -24.32 -3.44
CA ILE A 615 1.95 -24.07 -4.22
C ILE A 615 1.56 -25.32 -5.01
N ALA A 616 2.52 -25.97 -5.68
CA ALA A 616 2.28 -27.21 -6.39
C ALA A 616 1.77 -28.32 -5.45
N ALA A 617 2.32 -28.43 -4.24
CA ALA A 617 1.86 -29.38 -3.24
C ALA A 617 0.44 -29.07 -2.73
N GLN A 618 0.13 -27.81 -2.45
CA GLN A 618 -1.20 -27.38 -2.00
C GLN A 618 -2.27 -27.61 -3.08
N LYS A 619 -1.95 -27.31 -4.35
CA LYS A 619 -2.85 -27.55 -5.47
C LYS A 619 -3.21 -29.03 -5.67
N ARG A 620 -2.37 -29.97 -5.26
CA ARG A 620 -2.70 -31.41 -5.28
C ARG A 620 -3.83 -31.76 -4.30
N LEU A 621 -3.99 -30.99 -3.23
CA LEU A 621 -5.02 -31.17 -2.20
C LEU A 621 -6.29 -30.37 -2.49
N MET A 622 -6.22 -29.40 -3.40
CA MET A 622 -7.40 -28.64 -3.80
C MET A 622 -8.43 -29.53 -4.49
N ARG A 623 -9.70 -29.20 -4.27
CA ARG A 623 -10.81 -29.91 -4.91
C ARG A 623 -10.73 -29.76 -6.43
N PRO A 624 -10.96 -30.83 -7.22
CA PRO A 624 -11.02 -30.75 -8.67
C PRO A 624 -12.10 -29.76 -9.11
N LYS A 625 -11.84 -29.01 -10.20
CA LYS A 625 -12.81 -28.08 -10.79
C LYS A 625 -14.14 -28.80 -11.10
N GLY A 626 -15.24 -28.23 -10.64
CA GLY A 626 -16.60 -28.68 -10.96
C GLY A 626 -17.23 -29.68 -9.98
N MET A 627 -16.54 -30.08 -8.90
CA MET A 627 -17.19 -30.82 -7.81
C MET A 627 -17.91 -29.87 -6.83
N PRO A 628 -19.22 -30.08 -6.55
CA PRO A 628 -19.92 -29.32 -5.51
C PRO A 628 -19.33 -29.55 -4.12
N LYS A 629 -19.48 -28.56 -3.23
CA LYS A 629 -19.33 -28.76 -1.77
C LYS A 629 -20.40 -29.76 -1.31
N LEU A 630 -19.98 -30.92 -0.81
CA LEU A 630 -20.85 -31.91 -0.17
C LEU A 630 -21.33 -31.41 1.20
#